data_AF-A0AAJ3CUY6-F1
#
_entry.id   AF-A0AAJ3CUY6-F1
#
_cell.length_a   1.000
_cell.length_b   1.000
_cell.length_c   1.000
_cell.angle_alpha   90.00
_cell.angle_beta   90.00
_cell.angle_gamma   90.00
#
_symmetry.space_group_name_H-M   'P 1'
#
loop_
_entity.id
_entity.type
_entity.pdbx_description
1 polymer ?
#
loop_
_entity_poly.entity_id
_entity_poly.type
_entity_poly.pdbx_seq_one_letter_code
_entity_poly.pdbx_strand_id
1 'polypeptide(L)'
;MAGADKICEFSSDYEGYEMYKSKRNHIQVLSKYRKEFRGHKATLYVFENGYSEVFTSGGYSTANMAHINPNPTEDDWNSGNAFRISILNKMNRYDRYCTFFENISEYKQALKKYNQRLLMNYDYILHVPTVPGQVNGLYTNSTHDLTAVKRRLKRMLGCRNLTIKVVRNESMYNFLDVLHYTLKDNNGND
;
A
#
# COMPACT_ATOMS: atom_id res chain seq x y z
N MET A 1 18.72 4.45 11.14
CA MET A 1 18.10 5.17 9.99
C MET A 1 17.74 6.60 10.41
N ALA A 2 18.72 7.49 10.47
CA ALA A 2 18.58 8.86 11.02
C ALA A 2 18.42 9.96 9.95
N GLY A 3 18.06 9.61 8.70
CA GLY A 3 17.96 10.57 7.58
C GLY A 3 16.55 10.88 7.08
N ALA A 4 15.56 10.06 7.43
CA ALA A 4 14.25 10.10 6.80
C ALA A 4 13.25 11.06 7.48
N ASP A 5 13.66 11.78 8.53
CA ASP A 5 12.88 12.84 9.19
C ASP A 5 13.11 14.21 8.54
N LYS A 6 13.62 14.26 7.32
CA LYS A 6 13.81 15.50 6.57
C LYS A 6 12.79 15.69 5.44
N ILE A 7 12.23 14.62 4.87
CA ILE A 7 11.32 14.70 3.73
C ILE A 7 9.87 14.86 4.21
N CYS A 8 9.15 15.84 3.65
CA CYS A 8 7.86 16.30 4.15
C CYS A 8 6.94 16.77 3.01
N GLU A 9 5.81 16.11 2.78
CA GLU A 9 4.73 16.53 1.87
C GLU A 9 4.11 17.88 2.24
N PHE A 10 4.35 18.36 3.48
CA PHE A 10 3.86 19.65 3.96
C PHE A 10 4.87 20.80 3.80
N SER A 11 6.19 20.55 3.87
CA SER A 11 7.23 21.60 3.75
C SER A 11 8.03 21.46 2.47
N SER A 12 8.32 22.60 1.81
CA SER A 12 8.98 22.72 0.49
C SER A 12 10.48 22.36 0.50
N ASP A 13 10.91 21.45 1.36
CA ASP A 13 12.33 21.19 1.60
C ASP A 13 12.93 20.18 0.58
N TYR A 14 12.10 19.48 -0.21
CA TYR A 14 12.50 18.40 -1.15
C TYR A 14 11.57 18.30 -2.37
N GLU A 15 12.08 17.79 -3.51
CA GLU A 15 11.29 17.56 -4.73
C GLU A 15 10.33 16.36 -4.58
N GLY A 16 9.14 16.48 -5.21
CA GLY A 16 8.02 15.53 -5.07
C GLY A 16 8.39 14.05 -5.27
N TYR A 17 9.19 13.73 -6.27
CA TYR A 17 9.55 12.34 -6.59
C TYR A 17 10.52 11.70 -5.59
N GLU A 18 11.31 12.49 -4.85
CA GLU A 18 12.20 11.98 -3.81
C GLU A 18 11.42 11.52 -2.56
N MET A 19 10.22 12.10 -2.37
CA MET A 19 9.33 11.79 -1.26
C MET A 19 8.79 10.36 -1.37
N TYR A 20 8.28 9.96 -2.53
CA TYR A 20 7.55 8.69 -2.68
C TYR A 20 8.39 7.41 -2.56
N LYS A 21 9.73 7.51 -2.60
CA LYS A 21 10.63 6.35 -2.45
C LYS A 21 10.96 6.00 -0.99
N SER A 22 10.67 6.90 -0.04
CA SER A 22 11.37 6.88 1.25
C SER A 22 10.61 6.25 2.43
N LYS A 23 9.27 6.21 2.45
CA LYS A 23 8.51 5.63 3.59
C LYS A 23 7.17 4.99 3.23
N ARG A 24 7.01 3.73 3.65
CA ARG A 24 5.77 2.94 3.59
C ARG A 24 4.91 3.12 4.85
N ASN A 25 3.59 3.03 4.73
CA ASN A 25 2.60 3.06 5.83
C ASN A 25 2.36 4.43 6.51
N HIS A 26 2.85 5.55 5.96
CA HIS A 26 2.60 6.86 6.57
C HIS A 26 2.79 8.04 5.59
N ILE A 27 1.86 8.98 5.57
CA ILE A 27 2.05 10.27 4.88
C ILE A 27 3.29 10.98 5.43
N GLN A 28 4.04 11.65 4.57
CA GLN A 28 5.30 12.26 4.98
C GLN A 28 5.05 13.64 5.58
N VAL A 29 4.62 13.68 6.85
CA VAL A 29 4.47 14.94 7.60
C VAL A 29 5.38 14.92 8.82
N LEU A 30 6.29 15.89 8.90
CA LEU A 30 7.17 16.09 10.05
C LEU A 30 6.37 16.28 11.33
N SER A 31 6.87 15.74 12.44
CA SER A 31 6.18 15.79 13.73
C SER A 31 5.77 17.22 14.13
N LYS A 32 6.58 18.23 13.81
CA LYS A 32 6.29 19.65 14.07
C LYS A 32 5.03 20.17 13.36
N TYR A 33 4.68 19.61 12.19
CA TYR A 33 3.55 20.05 11.37
C TYR A 33 2.30 19.19 11.57
N ARG A 34 2.38 18.02 12.21
CA ARG A 34 1.22 17.15 12.45
C ARG A 34 0.11 17.82 13.26
N LYS A 35 0.46 18.81 14.10
CA LYS A 35 -0.50 19.60 14.86
C LYS A 35 -1.39 20.48 13.97
N GLU A 36 -0.89 20.91 12.81
CA GLU A 36 -1.64 21.73 11.85
C GLU A 36 -2.79 20.96 11.21
N PHE A 37 -2.76 19.63 11.25
CA PHE A 37 -3.84 18.78 10.77
C PHE A 37 -4.96 18.62 11.81
N ARG A 38 -4.71 18.96 13.08
CA ARG A 38 -5.64 18.69 14.16
C ARG A 38 -6.91 19.53 14.00
N GLY A 39 -8.08 18.89 14.02
CA GLY A 39 -9.36 19.60 13.92
C GLY A 39 -9.89 19.76 12.50
N HIS A 40 -9.04 19.61 11.48
CA HIS A 40 -9.42 19.75 10.08
C HIS A 40 -10.20 18.55 9.56
N LYS A 41 -11.26 18.82 8.80
CA LYS A 41 -12.02 17.78 8.10
C LYS A 41 -11.16 17.18 6.98
N ALA A 42 -11.15 15.85 6.93
CA ALA A 42 -10.37 15.10 5.97
C ALA A 42 -11.12 13.88 5.45
N THR A 43 -10.83 13.50 4.22
CA THR A 43 -11.30 12.25 3.61
C THR A 43 -10.11 11.36 3.25
N LEU A 44 -10.09 10.13 3.77
CA LEU A 44 -9.16 9.10 3.36
C LEU A 44 -9.81 8.22 2.30
N TYR A 45 -9.33 8.31 1.07
CA TYR A 45 -9.66 7.40 -0.02
C TYR A 45 -8.68 6.22 0.00
N VAL A 46 -9.19 5.00 -0.07
CA VAL A 46 -8.39 3.76 0.01
C VAL A 46 -8.67 2.90 -1.22
N PHE A 47 -7.60 2.41 -1.84
CA PHE A 47 -7.60 1.63 -3.07
C PHE A 47 -6.91 0.29 -2.79
N GLU A 48 -7.51 -0.82 -3.20
CA GLU A 48 -6.88 -2.14 -3.14
C GLU A 48 -5.94 -2.30 -4.34
N ASN A 49 -4.67 -2.59 -4.11
CA ASN A 49 -3.63 -2.64 -5.14
C ASN A 49 -2.89 -4.00 -5.16
N GLY A 50 -3.68 -5.07 -5.16
CA GLY A 50 -3.16 -6.44 -5.22
C GLY A 50 -2.44 -6.90 -3.96
N TYR A 51 -1.68 -7.99 -4.06
CA TYR A 51 -1.02 -8.61 -2.92
C TYR A 51 0.50 -8.53 -3.02
N SER A 52 1.15 -8.60 -1.86
CA SER A 52 2.59 -8.75 -1.73
C SER A 52 2.95 -9.91 -0.84
N GLU A 53 4.04 -10.58 -1.21
CA GLU A 53 4.77 -11.50 -0.36
C GLU A 53 5.73 -10.69 0.49
N VAL A 54 5.56 -10.74 1.81
CA VAL A 54 6.32 -9.97 2.78
C VAL A 54 7.21 -10.91 3.58
N PHE A 55 8.52 -10.71 3.47
CA PHE A 55 9.54 -11.48 4.15
C PHE A 55 9.69 -11.02 5.60
N THR A 56 10.03 -11.92 6.52
CA THR A 56 10.34 -11.57 7.91
C THR A 56 11.49 -10.57 8.06
N SER A 57 12.41 -10.54 7.09
CA SER A 57 13.49 -9.55 7.02
C SER A 57 13.01 -8.12 6.72
N GLY A 58 11.73 -7.92 6.39
CA GLY A 58 11.14 -6.63 6.04
C GLY A 58 11.13 -6.32 4.55
N GLY A 59 11.78 -7.15 3.72
CA GLY A 59 11.65 -7.10 2.27
C GLY A 59 10.24 -7.49 1.80
N TYR A 60 9.90 -7.16 0.56
CA TYR A 60 8.66 -7.61 -0.07
C TYR A 60 8.81 -7.67 -1.59
N SER A 61 7.97 -8.49 -2.21
CA SER A 61 7.77 -8.56 -3.66
C SER A 61 6.28 -8.49 -3.99
N THR A 62 5.96 -8.14 -5.24
CA THR A 62 4.60 -8.31 -5.76
C THR A 62 4.28 -9.80 -5.80
N ALA A 63 3.14 -10.19 -5.24
CA ALA A 63 2.74 -11.59 -5.24
C ALA A 63 2.27 -12.01 -6.63
N ASN A 64 2.75 -13.14 -7.14
CA ASN A 64 2.18 -13.71 -8.36
C ASN A 64 0.85 -14.41 -8.02
N MET A 65 -0.26 -13.75 -8.34
CA MET A 65 -1.59 -14.29 -8.07
C MET A 65 -1.95 -15.48 -8.96
N ALA A 66 -1.22 -15.71 -10.06
CA ALA A 66 -1.40 -16.90 -10.92
C ALA A 66 -0.99 -18.21 -10.21
N HIS A 67 -0.29 -18.14 -9.08
CA HIS A 67 -0.08 -19.29 -8.20
C HIS A 67 -1.39 -19.89 -7.68
N ILE A 68 -2.49 -19.14 -7.68
CA ILE A 68 -3.82 -19.63 -7.31
C ILE A 68 -4.56 -20.05 -8.59
N ASN A 69 -4.51 -21.34 -8.91
CA ASN A 69 -5.20 -21.93 -10.04
C ASN A 69 -5.71 -23.32 -9.62
N PRO A 70 -7.01 -23.48 -9.30
CA PRO A 70 -7.55 -24.76 -8.84
C PRO A 70 -7.61 -25.83 -9.94
N ASN A 71 -7.56 -25.43 -11.23
CA ASN A 71 -7.64 -26.34 -12.37
C ASN A 71 -6.53 -26.02 -13.40
N PRO A 72 -5.25 -26.23 -13.06
CA PRO A 72 -4.15 -25.88 -13.95
C PRO A 72 -4.10 -26.79 -15.18
N THR A 73 -3.92 -26.17 -16.34
CA THR A 73 -3.66 -26.84 -17.63
C THR A 73 -2.19 -27.22 -17.78
N GLU A 74 -1.84 -28.04 -18.77
CA GLU A 74 -0.43 -28.37 -19.07
C GLU A 74 0.41 -27.11 -19.39
N ASP A 75 -0.18 -26.14 -20.09
CA ASP A 75 0.48 -24.86 -20.39
C ASP A 75 0.78 -24.04 -19.13
N ASP A 76 -0.11 -24.08 -18.13
CA ASP A 76 0.10 -23.39 -16.85
C ASP A 76 1.36 -23.91 -16.14
N TRP A 77 1.60 -25.22 -16.16
CA TRP A 77 2.79 -25.83 -15.59
C TRP A 77 4.09 -25.42 -16.30
N ASN A 78 4.00 -25.14 -17.61
CA ASN A 78 5.14 -24.71 -18.43
C ASN A 78 5.37 -23.18 -18.42
N SER A 79 4.38 -22.41 -17.99
CA SER A 79 4.41 -20.93 -18.00
C SER A 79 5.29 -20.28 -16.92
N GLY A 80 5.73 -21.05 -15.92
CA GLY A 80 6.40 -20.52 -14.73
C GLY A 80 5.46 -19.92 -13.68
N ASN A 81 4.14 -20.02 -13.87
CA ASN A 81 3.13 -19.58 -12.91
C ASN A 81 2.96 -20.53 -11.72
N ALA A 82 3.54 -21.73 -11.75
CA ALA A 82 3.48 -22.64 -10.61
C ALA A 82 4.42 -22.17 -9.48
N PHE A 83 3.94 -22.24 -8.23
CA PHE A 83 4.72 -21.91 -7.06
C PHE A 83 5.74 -23.01 -6.76
N ARG A 84 6.99 -22.64 -6.45
CA ARG A 84 8.06 -23.60 -6.16
C ARG A 84 8.14 -23.86 -4.67
N ILE A 85 7.92 -25.11 -4.25
CA ILE A 85 8.08 -25.55 -2.87
C ILE A 85 9.32 -26.42 -2.71
N SER A 86 9.94 -26.39 -1.54
CA SER A 86 11.00 -27.31 -1.13
C SER A 86 10.51 -28.15 0.05
N ILE A 87 10.53 -29.47 -0.09
CA ILE A 87 10.13 -30.41 0.97
C ILE A 87 11.34 -31.25 1.37
N LEU A 88 11.53 -31.46 2.67
CA LEU A 88 12.57 -32.36 3.18
C LEU A 88 12.09 -33.82 3.03
N ASN A 89 12.86 -34.64 2.33
CA ASN A 89 12.54 -36.04 2.13
C ASN A 89 13.09 -36.94 3.25
N LYS A 90 12.78 -38.24 3.19
CA LYS A 90 13.19 -39.24 4.19
C LYS A 90 14.72 -39.38 4.34
N MET A 91 15.50 -38.84 3.41
CA MET A 91 16.96 -38.87 3.42
C MET A 91 17.57 -37.52 3.86
N ASN A 92 16.78 -36.63 4.46
CA ASN A 92 17.17 -35.28 4.84
C ASN A 92 17.71 -34.43 3.68
N ARG A 93 17.18 -34.63 2.47
CA ARG A 93 17.48 -33.79 1.29
C ARG A 93 16.24 -32.98 0.90
N TYR A 94 16.45 -31.79 0.33
CA TYR A 94 15.36 -30.96 -0.17
C TYR A 94 15.00 -31.33 -1.61
N ASP A 95 13.79 -31.83 -1.80
CA ASP A 95 13.20 -32.03 -3.12
C ASP A 95 12.37 -30.79 -3.49
N ARG A 96 12.52 -30.33 -4.73
CA ARG A 96 11.82 -29.15 -5.27
C ARG A 96 10.64 -29.58 -6.11
N TYR A 97 9.46 -29.05 -5.81
CA TYR A 97 8.23 -29.30 -6.56
C TYR A 97 7.58 -27.99 -6.99
N CYS A 98 6.85 -28.04 -8.09
CA CYS A 98 5.96 -26.98 -8.51
C CYS A 98 4.54 -27.31 -8.05
N THR A 99 3.73 -26.32 -7.68
CA THR A 99 2.34 -26.51 -7.29
C THR A 99 1.49 -25.26 -7.58
N PHE A 100 0.19 -25.45 -7.73
CA PHE A 100 -0.81 -24.38 -7.71
C PHE A 100 -1.67 -24.52 -6.45
N PHE A 101 -2.19 -23.41 -5.96
CA PHE A 101 -3.07 -23.36 -4.80
C PHE A 101 -4.53 -23.30 -5.26
N GLU A 102 -5.43 -23.94 -4.53
CA GLU A 102 -6.86 -23.88 -4.84
C GLU A 102 -7.42 -22.48 -4.56
N ASN A 103 -6.87 -21.81 -3.54
CA ASN A 103 -7.36 -20.54 -3.05
C ASN A 103 -6.29 -19.74 -2.28
N ILE A 104 -6.65 -18.50 -1.91
CA ILE A 104 -5.75 -17.58 -1.20
C ILE A 104 -5.35 -18.06 0.21
N SER A 105 -6.19 -18.89 0.86
CA SER A 105 -5.90 -19.40 2.19
C SER A 105 -4.74 -20.39 2.14
N GLU A 106 -4.75 -21.30 1.17
CA GLU A 106 -3.65 -22.23 0.94
C GLU A 106 -2.37 -21.50 0.58
N TYR A 107 -2.45 -20.48 -0.28
CA TYR A 107 -1.27 -19.70 -0.63
C TYR A 107 -0.65 -19.03 0.61
N LYS A 108 -1.48 -18.43 1.48
CA LYS A 108 -1.05 -17.85 2.77
C LYS A 108 -0.37 -18.90 3.66
N GLN A 109 -0.91 -20.11 3.73
CA GLN A 109 -0.35 -21.19 4.54
C GLN A 109 1.00 -21.66 4.01
N ALA A 110 1.15 -21.76 2.68
CA ALA A 110 2.41 -22.12 2.05
C ALA A 110 3.51 -21.10 2.36
N LEU A 111 3.25 -19.81 2.19
CA LEU A 111 4.20 -18.74 2.51
C LEU A 111 4.60 -18.73 3.99
N LYS A 112 3.68 -19.06 4.91
CA LYS A 112 3.98 -19.13 6.34
C LYS A 112 5.09 -20.15 6.64
N LYS A 113 5.18 -21.26 5.89
CA LYS A 113 6.26 -22.26 6.02
C LYS A 113 7.63 -21.68 5.66
N TYR A 114 7.67 -20.64 4.82
CA TYR A 114 8.89 -19.94 4.40
C TYR A 114 9.15 -18.66 5.20
N ASN A 115 8.48 -18.47 6.34
CA ASN A 115 8.55 -17.23 7.11
C ASN A 115 8.17 -15.99 6.29
N GLN A 116 7.17 -16.14 5.42
CA GLN A 116 6.61 -15.07 4.62
C GLN A 116 5.12 -14.89 4.91
N ARG A 117 4.57 -13.74 4.51
CA ARG A 117 3.15 -13.42 4.65
C ARG A 117 2.60 -12.85 3.35
N LEU A 118 1.42 -13.29 2.93
CA LEU A 118 0.68 -12.65 1.87
C LEU A 118 -0.19 -11.53 2.46
N LEU A 119 0.13 -10.27 2.15
CA LEU A 119 -0.61 -9.10 2.62
C LEU A 119 -1.20 -8.33 1.44
N MET A 120 -2.38 -7.76 1.65
CA MET A 120 -2.99 -6.84 0.69
C MET A 120 -2.19 -5.53 0.69
N ASN A 121 -1.86 -5.04 -0.49
CA ASN A 121 -1.36 -3.70 -0.70
C ASN A 121 -2.55 -2.75 -0.81
N TYR A 122 -2.44 -1.62 -0.12
CA TYR A 122 -3.38 -0.53 -0.28
C TYR A 122 -2.63 0.71 -0.70
N ASP A 123 -3.15 1.39 -1.70
CA ASP A 123 -2.81 2.79 -1.96
C ASP A 123 -3.87 3.67 -1.31
N TYR A 124 -3.50 4.88 -0.93
CA TYR A 124 -4.43 5.80 -0.30
C TYR A 124 -4.10 7.26 -0.55
N ILE A 125 -5.15 8.08 -0.56
CA ILE A 125 -5.09 9.54 -0.65
C ILE A 125 -5.77 10.09 0.61
N LEU A 126 -5.03 10.85 1.41
CA LEU A 126 -5.62 11.69 2.44
C LEU A 126 -5.86 13.08 1.85
N HIS A 127 -7.13 13.42 1.64
CA HIS A 127 -7.56 14.75 1.20
C HIS A 127 -7.88 15.64 2.40
N VAL A 128 -7.14 16.75 2.56
CA VAL A 128 -7.31 17.78 3.58
C VAL A 128 -7.27 19.16 2.91
N PRO A 129 -8.38 19.67 2.36
CA PRO A 129 -8.37 20.88 1.53
C PRO A 129 -7.94 22.15 2.28
N THR A 130 -8.19 22.18 3.59
CA THR A 130 -7.82 23.30 4.48
C THR A 130 -6.36 23.27 4.93
N VAL A 131 -5.63 22.22 4.58
CA VAL A 131 -4.20 22.06 4.89
C VAL A 131 -3.50 21.68 3.58
N PRO A 132 -3.39 22.61 2.62
CA PRO A 132 -2.97 22.29 1.26
C PRO A 132 -1.53 21.78 1.17
N GLY A 133 -0.62 22.31 2.00
CA GLY A 133 0.80 21.94 1.91
C GLY A 133 1.35 22.14 0.49
N GLN A 134 2.29 21.28 0.06
CA GLN A 134 2.85 21.31 -1.30
C GLN A 134 2.07 20.43 -2.29
N VAL A 135 1.13 19.63 -1.78
CA VAL A 135 0.41 18.61 -2.55
C VAL A 135 -1.07 18.97 -2.74
N ASN A 136 -1.42 20.26 -2.62
CA ASN A 136 -2.79 20.78 -2.74
C ASN A 136 -3.81 20.03 -1.86
N GLY A 137 -3.37 19.60 -0.68
CA GLY A 137 -4.17 18.89 0.30
C GLY A 137 -4.33 17.41 -0.01
N LEU A 138 -3.68 16.87 -1.05
CA LEU A 138 -3.80 15.49 -1.52
C LEU A 138 -2.53 14.70 -1.18
N TYR A 139 -2.48 14.17 0.05
CA TYR A 139 -1.34 13.42 0.56
C TYR A 139 -1.47 11.94 0.18
N THR A 140 -0.54 11.40 -0.61
CA THR A 140 -0.64 10.05 -1.18
C THR A 140 0.44 9.10 -0.67
N ASN A 141 0.11 7.83 -0.43
CA ASN A 141 1.09 6.78 -0.11
C ASN A 141 0.46 5.37 -0.23
N SER A 142 1.26 4.33 0.04
CA SER A 142 0.86 2.93 0.10
C SER A 142 1.15 2.27 1.47
N THR A 143 0.45 1.17 1.76
CA THR A 143 0.54 0.45 3.03
C THR A 143 0.19 -1.04 2.90
N HIS A 144 0.78 -1.87 3.77
CA HIS A 144 0.30 -3.24 4.03
C HIS A 144 -0.62 -3.31 5.26
N ASP A 145 -0.62 -2.26 6.08
CA ASP A 145 -1.30 -2.19 7.36
C ASP A 145 -2.24 -0.97 7.39
N LEU A 146 -3.37 -1.13 6.72
CA LEU A 146 -4.41 -0.11 6.67
C LEU A 146 -4.97 0.22 8.06
N THR A 147 -5.00 -0.76 8.97
CA THR A 147 -5.46 -0.56 10.35
C THR A 147 -4.55 0.41 11.08
N ALA A 148 -3.23 0.25 10.98
CA ALA A 148 -2.28 1.19 11.55
C ALA A 148 -2.38 2.59 10.94
N VAL A 149 -2.57 2.69 9.62
CA VAL A 149 -2.77 3.97 8.91
C VAL A 149 -4.01 4.68 9.46
N LYS A 150 -5.18 4.03 9.46
CA LYS A 150 -6.43 4.57 10.01
C LYS A 150 -6.24 5.04 11.45
N ARG A 151 -5.60 4.23 12.29
CA ARG A 151 -5.35 4.55 13.70
C ARG A 151 -4.45 5.78 13.87
N ARG A 152 -3.39 5.91 13.04
CA ARG A 152 -2.48 7.07 13.04
C ARG A 152 -3.19 8.34 12.59
N LEU A 153 -3.91 8.28 11.48
CA LEU A 153 -4.65 9.43 10.93
C LEU A 153 -5.74 9.92 11.90
N LYS A 154 -6.47 9.01 12.54
CA LYS A 154 -7.44 9.37 13.60
C LYS A 154 -6.79 10.11 14.77
N ARG A 155 -5.54 9.77 15.14
CA ARG A 155 -4.80 10.51 16.18
C ARG A 155 -4.38 11.90 15.69
N MET A 156 -3.91 12.01 14.46
CA MET A 156 -3.44 13.25 13.87
C MET A 156 -4.58 14.27 13.68
N LEU A 157 -5.64 13.89 12.98
CA LEU A 157 -6.76 14.78 12.61
C LEU A 157 -7.84 14.91 13.71
N GLY A 158 -7.94 13.88 14.55
CA GLY A 158 -9.07 13.66 15.46
C GLY A 158 -10.09 12.68 14.85
N CYS A 159 -10.61 11.77 15.67
CA CYS A 159 -11.41 10.63 15.17
C CYS A 159 -12.70 11.04 14.43
N ARG A 160 -13.35 12.15 14.84
CA ARG A 160 -14.60 12.68 14.26
C ARG A 160 -14.39 13.51 13.00
N ASN A 161 -13.14 13.74 12.61
CA ASN A 161 -12.78 14.59 11.47
C ASN A 161 -12.27 13.80 10.28
N LEU A 162 -12.17 12.47 10.40
CA LEU A 162 -11.72 11.58 9.34
C LEU A 162 -12.90 10.78 8.78
N THR A 163 -13.28 11.08 7.55
CA THR A 163 -14.18 10.23 6.73
C THR A 163 -13.32 9.23 5.96
N ILE A 164 -13.73 7.96 5.88
CA ILE A 164 -13.01 6.93 5.14
C ILE A 164 -13.89 6.43 3.99
N LYS A 165 -13.35 6.44 2.76
CA LYS A 165 -14.01 5.92 1.56
C LYS A 165 -13.14 4.84 0.93
N VAL A 166 -13.73 3.69 0.65
CA VAL A 166 -13.07 2.63 -0.13
C VAL A 166 -13.48 2.82 -1.58
N VAL A 167 -12.49 3.00 -2.45
CA VAL A 167 -12.69 3.14 -3.89
C VAL A 167 -12.38 1.78 -4.53
N ARG A 168 -13.32 1.28 -5.33
CA ARG A 168 -13.21 -0.01 -6.01
C ARG A 168 -13.08 0.20 -7.51
N ASN A 169 -12.40 -0.72 -8.19
CA ASN A 169 -12.26 -0.76 -9.65
C ASN A 169 -11.65 0.51 -10.28
N GLU A 170 -10.87 1.27 -9.52
CA GLU A 170 -10.23 2.49 -9.98
C GLU A 170 -8.81 2.52 -9.43
N SER A 171 -7.84 3.00 -10.22
CA SER A 171 -6.48 3.20 -9.72
C SER A 171 -6.38 4.49 -8.92
N MET A 172 -5.49 4.52 -7.92
CA MET A 172 -5.24 5.74 -7.15
C MET A 172 -4.83 6.91 -8.08
N TYR A 173 -4.00 6.65 -9.09
CA TYR A 173 -3.48 7.69 -9.99
C TYR A 173 -4.58 8.33 -10.84
N ASN A 174 -5.44 7.52 -11.46
CA ASN A 174 -6.60 8.04 -12.21
C ASN A 174 -7.50 8.91 -11.31
N PHE A 175 -7.79 8.42 -10.10
CA PHE A 175 -8.63 9.14 -9.16
C PHE A 175 -7.99 10.43 -8.67
N LEU A 176 -6.67 10.41 -8.45
CA LEU A 176 -5.89 11.58 -8.05
C LEU A 176 -5.95 12.66 -9.13
N ASP A 177 -5.84 12.29 -10.40
CA ASP A 177 -5.97 13.22 -11.53
C ASP A 177 -7.35 13.88 -11.55
N VAL A 178 -8.42 13.09 -11.41
CA VAL A 178 -9.81 13.61 -11.33
C VAL A 178 -9.97 14.60 -10.18
N LEU A 179 -9.40 14.31 -9.01
CA LEU A 179 -9.41 15.24 -7.87
C LEU A 179 -8.65 16.53 -8.19
N HIS A 180 -7.48 16.45 -8.83
CA HIS A 180 -6.71 17.63 -9.23
C HIS A 180 -7.47 18.51 -10.22
N TYR A 181 -8.13 17.94 -11.23
CA TYR A 181 -8.97 18.71 -12.17
C TYR A 181 -10.12 19.40 -11.45
N THR A 182 -10.83 18.66 -10.60
CA THR A 182 -11.96 19.20 -9.83
C THR A 182 -11.53 20.36 -8.92
N LEU A 183 -10.33 20.30 -8.32
CA LEU A 183 -9.80 21.39 -7.49
C LEU A 183 -9.37 22.61 -8.32
N LYS A 184 -8.88 22.42 -9.55
CA LYS A 184 -8.50 23.52 -10.45
C LYS A 184 -9.72 24.28 -10.97
N ASP A 185 -10.78 23.57 -11.35
CA ASP A 185 -12.01 24.20 -11.87
C ASP A 185 -12.72 25.05 -10.82
N ASN A 186 -12.62 24.68 -9.54
CA ASN A 186 -13.18 25.46 -8.43
C ASN A 186 -12.36 26.70 -8.07
N ASN A 187 -11.08 26.79 -8.47
CA ASN A 187 -10.20 27.93 -8.20
C ASN A 187 -9.98 28.82 -9.43
N GLY A 188 -10.58 28.49 -10.58
CA GLY A 188 -10.43 29.20 -11.86
C GLY A 188 -11.67 29.99 -12.29
N ASN A 189 -12.62 30.22 -11.38
CA ASN A 189 -13.87 30.94 -11.63
C ASN A 189 -13.96 32.26 -10.82
N ASP A 190 -12.84 32.99 -10.72
CA ASP A 190 -12.78 34.39 -10.27
C ASP A 190 -12.27 35.29 -11.40
#